data_AF-A0A257ASX5-F1
#
_entry.id   AF-A0A257ASX5-F1
#
_cell.length_a   1.000
_cell.length_b   1.000
_cell.length_c   1.000
_cell.angle_alpha   90.00
_cell.angle_beta   90.00
_cell.angle_gamma   90.00
#
_symmetry.space_group_name_H-M   'P 1'
#
loop_
_entity.id
_entity.type
_entity.pdbx_description
1 polymer ?
#
loop_
_entity_poly.entity_id
_entity_poly.type
_entity_poly.pdbx_seq_one_letter_code
_entity_poly.pdbx_strand_id
1 'polypeptide(L)'
;MEGSLNRQELEKALKEVEENLRFCEENLRREIRLDLTKHILEELMGHIDDLRARRLPKDIREKVDELGLKIKILYHRAEILSSLKEKSGYYRGR
;
A
#
# COMPACT_ATOMS: atom_id res chain seq x y z
N MET A 1 14.88 -24.21 3.82
CA MET A 1 15.48 -23.65 2.59
C MET A 1 14.47 -22.66 2.05
N GLU A 2 14.61 -21.38 2.38
CA GLU A 2 13.73 -20.34 1.86
C GLU A 2 14.01 -20.13 0.38
N GLY A 3 12.99 -20.35 -0.45
CA GLY A 3 13.06 -20.20 -1.89
C GLY A 3 13.43 -18.78 -2.27
N SER A 4 14.62 -18.62 -2.84
CA SER A 4 14.98 -17.44 -3.62
C SER A 4 13.95 -17.30 -4.74
N LEU A 5 13.10 -16.27 -4.69
CA LEU A 5 12.28 -15.90 -5.86
C LEU A 5 13.24 -15.62 -7.01
N ASN A 6 12.95 -16.17 -8.17
CA ASN A 6 13.66 -15.82 -9.39
C ASN A 6 13.33 -14.34 -9.72
N ARG A 7 14.25 -13.65 -10.40
CA ARG A 7 14.11 -12.22 -10.75
C ARG A 7 12.77 -11.88 -11.42
N GLN A 8 12.26 -12.75 -12.30
CA GLN A 8 10.97 -12.58 -12.95
C GLN A 8 9.80 -12.62 -11.96
N GLU A 9 9.87 -13.47 -10.94
CA GLU A 9 8.84 -13.55 -9.90
C GLU A 9 8.87 -12.31 -9.00
N LEU A 10 10.05 -11.79 -8.69
CA LEU A 10 10.21 -10.51 -7.99
C LEU A 10 9.64 -9.34 -8.80
N GLU A 11 9.95 -9.26 -10.09
CA GLU A 11 9.41 -8.22 -10.98
C GLU A 11 7.88 -8.30 -11.07
N LYS A 12 7.32 -9.52 -11.13
CA LYS A 12 5.87 -9.73 -11.12
C LYS A 12 5.25 -9.26 -9.81
N ALA A 13 5.81 -9.65 -8.66
CA ALA A 13 5.33 -9.24 -7.35
C ALA A 13 5.36 -7.71 -7.19
N LEU A 14 6.44 -7.06 -7.63
CA LEU A 14 6.54 -5.60 -7.61
C LEU A 14 5.50 -4.92 -8.49
N LYS A 15 5.21 -5.49 -9.67
CA LYS A 15 4.18 -4.97 -10.57
C LYS A 15 2.79 -5.07 -9.95
N GLU A 16 2.49 -6.18 -9.27
CA GLU A 16 1.24 -6.35 -8.53
C GLU A 16 1.10 -5.33 -7.40
N VAL A 17 2.19 -5.04 -6.66
CA VAL A 17 2.20 -3.96 -5.66
C VAL A 17 1.91 -2.59 -6.30
N GLU A 18 2.56 -2.28 -7.42
CA GLU A 18 2.33 -1.02 -8.13
C GLU A 18 0.89 -0.87 -8.65
N GLU A 19 0.28 -1.95 -9.16
CA GLU A 19 -1.12 -1.97 -9.63
C GLU A 19 -2.10 -1.69 -8.48
N ASN A 20 -1.91 -2.36 -7.35
CA ASN A 20 -2.72 -2.12 -6.16
C ASN A 20 -2.53 -0.71 -5.60
N LEU A 21 -1.30 -0.17 -5.64
CA LEU A 21 -1.04 1.21 -5.25
C LEU A 21 -1.78 2.21 -6.12
N ARG A 22 -1.78 2.02 -7.46
CA ARG A 22 -2.54 2.89 -8.37
C ARG A 22 -4.05 2.85 -8.07
N PHE A 23 -4.58 1.66 -7.77
CA PHE A 23 -5.97 1.50 -7.35
C PHE A 23 -6.26 2.27 -6.05
N CYS A 24 -5.38 2.17 -5.05
CA CYS A 24 -5.50 2.88 -3.79
C CYS A 24 -5.44 4.40 -3.98
N GLU A 25 -4.52 4.89 -4.80
CA GLU A 25 -4.38 6.32 -5.13
C GLU A 25 -5.65 6.90 -5.74
N GLU A 26 -6.27 6.20 -6.70
CA GLU A 26 -7.49 6.66 -7.34
C GLU A 26 -8.68 6.67 -6.37
N ASN A 27 -8.80 5.66 -5.51
CA ASN A 27 -9.82 5.66 -4.46
C ASN A 27 -9.66 6.81 -3.47
N LEU A 28 -8.42 7.10 -3.05
CA LEU A 28 -8.13 8.23 -2.14
C LEU A 28 -8.36 9.57 -2.80
N ARG A 29 -8.03 9.71 -4.09
CA ARG A 29 -8.32 10.91 -4.88
C ARG A 29 -9.82 11.17 -5.01
N ARG A 30 -10.62 10.12 -5.16
CA ARG A 30 -12.08 10.20 -5.25
C ARG A 30 -12.78 10.15 -3.89
N GLU A 31 -12.03 9.95 -2.81
CA GLU A 31 -12.51 9.78 -1.43
C GLU A 31 -13.59 8.68 -1.27
N ILE A 32 -13.44 7.59 -2.05
CA ILE A 32 -14.35 6.45 -2.03
C ILE A 32 -13.69 5.22 -1.41
N ARG A 33 -14.51 4.33 -0.83
CA ARG A 33 -14.10 3.01 -0.33
C ARG A 33 -12.88 3.06 0.61
N LEU A 34 -12.80 4.08 1.46
CA LEU A 34 -11.63 4.36 2.30
C LEU A 34 -11.23 3.17 3.19
N ASP A 35 -12.19 2.42 3.74
CA ASP A 35 -11.88 1.25 4.57
C ASP A 35 -11.26 0.10 3.77
N LEU A 36 -11.77 -0.15 2.56
CA LEU A 36 -11.13 -1.12 1.66
C LEU A 36 -9.72 -0.66 1.28
N THR A 37 -9.55 0.63 0.98
CA THR A 37 -8.23 1.16 0.64
C THR A 37 -7.25 1.02 1.79
N LYS A 38 -7.66 1.28 3.04
CA LYS A 38 -6.83 1.03 4.23
C LYS A 38 -6.41 -0.44 4.32
N HIS A 39 -7.37 -1.35 4.19
CA HIS A 39 -7.10 -2.79 4.26
C HIS A 39 -6.10 -3.26 3.20
N ILE A 40 -6.27 -2.84 1.94
CA ILE A 40 -5.33 -3.17 0.86
C ILE A 40 -3.93 -2.60 1.19
N LEU A 41 -3.85 -1.37 1.68
CA LEU A 41 -2.57 -0.77 2.05
C LEU A 41 -1.88 -1.52 3.20
N GLU A 42 -2.64 -2.04 4.18
CA GLU A 42 -2.11 -2.90 5.25
C GLU A 42 -1.54 -4.22 4.70
N GLU A 43 -2.25 -4.89 3.81
CA GLU A 43 -1.76 -6.10 3.14
C GLU A 43 -0.47 -5.82 2.34
N LEU A 44 -0.44 -4.70 1.61
CA LEU A 44 0.75 -4.29 0.86
C LEU A 44 1.95 -3.98 1.75
N MET A 45 1.73 -3.43 2.96
CA MET A 45 2.82 -3.26 3.93
C MET A 45 3.42 -4.61 4.32
N GLY A 46 2.57 -5.61 4.62
CA GLY A 46 3.01 -6.97 4.92
C GLY A 46 3.83 -7.58 3.79
N HIS A 47 3.35 -7.46 2.54
CA HIS A 47 4.09 -7.94 1.37
C HIS A 47 5.45 -7.25 1.18
N ILE A 48 5.54 -5.94 1.42
CA ILE A 48 6.80 -5.21 1.34
C ILE A 48 7.77 -5.65 2.43
N ASP A 49 7.29 -5.86 3.66
CA ASP A 49 8.14 -6.31 4.76
C ASP A 49 8.65 -7.73 4.53
N ASP A 50 7.83 -8.62 3.97
CA ASP A 50 8.24 -9.95 3.51
C ASP A 50 9.31 -9.90 2.40
N LEU A 51 9.20 -8.94 1.47
CA LEU A 51 10.22 -8.73 0.44
C LEU A 51 11.52 -8.18 1.04
N ARG A 52 11.45 -7.24 2.00
CA ARG A 52 12.61 -6.65 2.68
C ARG A 52 13.40 -7.66 3.51
N ALA A 53 12.72 -8.66 4.07
CA ALA A 53 13.35 -9.74 4.82
C ALA A 53 14.27 -10.62 3.93
N ARG A 54 14.07 -10.58 2.60
CA ARG A 54 14.86 -11.37 1.65
C ARG A 54 16.14 -10.66 1.23
N ARG A 55 17.11 -11.44 0.77
CA ARG A 55 18.32 -10.92 0.12
C ARG A 55 18.01 -10.52 -1.31
N LEU A 56 17.78 -9.23 -1.53
CA LEU A 56 17.44 -8.66 -2.83
C LEU A 56 18.66 -8.02 -3.52
N PRO A 57 18.70 -8.00 -4.87
CA PRO A 57 19.58 -7.10 -5.62
C PRO A 57 19.37 -5.64 -5.22
N LYS A 58 20.41 -4.81 -5.35
CA LYS A 58 20.40 -3.41 -4.86
C LYS A 58 19.28 -2.57 -5.49
N ASP A 59 19.14 -2.65 -6.81
CA ASP A 59 18.10 -1.98 -7.60
C ASP A 59 16.68 -2.37 -7.14
N ILE A 60 16.48 -3.66 -6.89
CA ILE A 60 15.20 -4.19 -6.41
C ILE A 60 14.92 -3.75 -4.98
N ARG A 61 15.94 -3.75 -4.11
CA ARG A 61 15.81 -3.28 -2.73
C ARG A 61 15.41 -1.80 -2.66
N GLU A 62 16.07 -0.94 -3.44
CA GLU A 62 15.74 0.49 -3.52
C GLU A 62 14.28 0.68 -3.95
N LYS A 63 13.83 -0.04 -4.97
CA LYS A 63 12.45 0.00 -5.44
C LYS A 63 11.43 -0.48 -4.38
N VAL A 64 11.73 -1.57 -3.67
CA VAL A 64 10.91 -2.06 -2.56
C VAL A 64 10.80 -1.00 -1.45
N ASP A 65 11.90 -0.31 -1.15
CA ASP A 65 11.90 0.74 -0.13
C ASP A 65 11.09 1.97 -0.53
N GLU A 66 11.19 2.41 -1.78
CA GLU A 66 10.36 3.47 -2.35
C GLU A 66 8.86 3.12 -2.30
N LEU A 67 8.50 1.91 -2.73
CA LEU A 67 7.12 1.43 -2.66
C LEU A 67 6.61 1.36 -1.22
N GLY A 68 7.45 0.88 -0.29
CA GLY A 68 7.13 0.86 1.13
C GLY A 68 6.86 2.25 1.71
N LEU A 69 7.64 3.26 1.32
CA LEU A 69 7.39 4.64 1.73
C LEU A 69 6.06 5.17 1.15
N LYS A 70 5.80 4.89 -0.13
CA LYS A 70 4.57 5.29 -0.81
C LYS A 70 3.33 4.68 -0.15
N ILE A 71 3.37 3.39 0.21
CA ILE A 71 2.27 2.72 0.92
C ILE A 71 1.97 3.42 2.25
N LYS A 72 2.99 3.72 3.06
CA LYS A 72 2.82 4.42 4.35
C LYS A 72 2.16 5.79 4.18
N ILE A 73 2.61 6.58 3.20
CA ILE A 73 2.03 7.89 2.90
C ILE A 73 0.54 7.76 2.55
N LEU A 74 0.19 6.81 1.69
CA LEU A 74 -1.20 6.59 1.28
C LEU A 74 -2.06 6.08 2.43
N TYR A 75 -1.52 5.23 3.29
CA TYR A 75 -2.24 4.72 4.47
C TYR A 75 -2.58 5.85 5.44
N HIS A 76 -1.61 6.71 5.76
CA HIS A 76 -1.87 7.89 6.60
C HIS A 76 -2.89 8.84 5.96
N ARG A 77 -2.86 9.02 4.64
CA ARG A 77 -3.88 9.80 3.95
C ARG A 77 -5.27 9.16 4.08
N ALA A 78 -5.36 7.84 3.97
CA ALA A 78 -6.62 7.11 4.13
C ALA A 78 -7.19 7.26 5.56
N GLU A 79 -6.34 7.14 6.58
CA GLU A 79 -6.67 7.39 7.99
C GLU A 79 -7.25 8.79 8.21
N ILE A 80 -6.58 9.82 7.67
CA ILE A 80 -7.03 11.22 7.78
C ILE A 80 -8.40 11.40 7.11
N LEU A 81 -8.57 10.91 5.87
CA LEU A 81 -9.83 11.02 5.13
C LEU A 81 -10.98 10.29 5.85
N SER A 82 -10.73 9.10 6.40
CA SER A 82 -11.72 8.36 7.19
C SER A 82 -12.15 9.15 8.43
N SER A 83 -11.19 9.68 9.20
CA SER A 83 -11.49 10.46 10.41
C SER A 83 -12.28 11.75 10.11
N LEU A 84 -11.97 12.43 9.01
CA LEU A 84 -12.71 13.62 8.57
C LEU A 84 -14.15 13.28 8.19
N LYS A 85 -14.36 12.14 7.49
CA LYS A 85 -15.69 11.68 7.08
C LYS A 85 -16.57 11.32 8.29
N GLU A 86 -16.02 10.62 9.28
CA GLU A 86 -16.70 10.29 10.54
C GLU A 86 -17.16 11.54 11.28
N LYS A 87 -16.27 12.54 11.42
CA LYS A 87 -16.62 13.83 12.01
C LYS A 87 -17.74 14.53 11.24
N SER A 88 -17.69 14.54 9.91
CA SER A 88 -18.73 15.15 9.07
C SER A 88 -20.09 14.48 9.20
N GLY A 89 -20.13 13.15 9.37
CA GLY A 89 -21.35 12.38 9.58
C GLY A 89 -21.97 12.68 10.95
N TYR A 90 -21.13 12.84 11.97
CA TYR A 90 -21.58 13.20 13.33
C TYR A 90 -22.28 14.58 13.37
N TYR A 91 -21.79 15.57 12.61
CA TYR A 91 -22.41 16.90 12.54
C TYR A 91 -23.64 16.99 11.61
N ARG A 92 -23.92 15.96 10.79
CA ARG A 92 -25.16 15.86 10.00
C ARG A 92 -26.31 15.17 10.75
N GLY A 93 -26.10 14.80 12.02
CA GLY A 93 -27.12 14.29 12.92
C GLY A 93 -27.68 15.35 13.86
N ARG A 94 -28.43 16.33 13.31
CA ARG A 94 -29.57 17.04 13.94
C ARG A 94 -30.45 17.64 12.84
#